data_AF-A0A8S0FGQ4-F1
#
_entry.id   AF-A0A8S0FGQ4-F1
#
_cell.length_a   1.000
_cell.length_b   1.000
_cell.length_c   1.000
_cell.angle_alpha   90.00
_cell.angle_beta   90.00
_cell.angle_gamma   90.00
#
_symmetry.space_group_name_H-M   'P 1'
#
loop_
_entity.id
_entity.type
_entity.pdbx_description
1 polymer ?
#
loop_
_entity_poly.entity_id
_entity_poly.type
_entity_poly.pdbx_seq_one_letter_code
_entity_poly.pdbx_strand_id
1 'polypeptide(L)'
;MNLAPIAIADMDQSQLSNRIVNSFYRPWFLPPEMITADEMDAGLDAGRYTFAINIPPNFQRDVLAGRQPDIQVNVDATRMSQAFTGNGYIQNIINGEVNSFVARYRDNSEPLVSLETRMRFNPNLDPAWFGGVMAIINNITMLAIVLTGSALIREREPSHQHKPRHGGTLTGDADNAV
;
A
#
# COMPACT_ATOMS: atom_id res chain seq x y z
N MET A 1 -5.37 8.20 -11.99
CA MET A 1 -6.21 7.55 -10.97
C MET A 1 -6.56 6.17 -11.49
N ASN A 2 -6.17 5.11 -10.78
CA ASN A 2 -6.38 3.73 -11.23
C ASN A 2 -7.70 3.22 -10.64
N LEU A 3 -8.76 3.21 -11.45
CA LEU A 3 -10.01 2.52 -11.14
C LEU A 3 -9.87 1.10 -11.69
N ALA A 4 -9.46 0.16 -10.85
CA ALA A 4 -9.34 -1.24 -11.28
C ALA A 4 -10.71 -1.93 -11.21
N PRO A 5 -11.19 -2.56 -12.29
CA PRO A 5 -12.34 -3.46 -12.21
C PRO A 5 -11.96 -4.72 -11.43
N ILE A 6 -12.86 -5.15 -10.55
CA ILE A 6 -12.69 -6.26 -9.64
C ILE A 6 -13.91 -7.16 -9.68
N ALA A 7 -13.70 -8.47 -9.62
CA ALA A 7 -14.77 -9.46 -9.50
C ALA A 7 -14.58 -10.29 -8.23
N ILE A 8 -15.69 -10.74 -7.64
CA ILE A 8 -15.69 -11.51 -6.40
C ILE A 8 -16.59 -12.73 -6.54
N ALA A 9 -16.02 -13.91 -6.28
CA ALA A 9 -16.74 -15.15 -6.03
C ALA A 9 -16.86 -15.34 -4.51
N ASP A 10 -18.08 -15.22 -3.98
CA ASP A 10 -18.38 -15.38 -2.56
C ASP A 10 -19.09 -16.72 -2.30
N MET A 11 -18.33 -17.70 -1.81
CA MET A 11 -18.87 -19.00 -1.39
C MET A 11 -19.31 -19.04 0.08
N ASP A 12 -19.04 -17.98 0.86
CA ASP A 12 -19.38 -17.92 2.28
C ASP A 12 -20.75 -17.30 2.52
N GLN A 13 -21.13 -16.29 1.72
CA GLN A 13 -22.43 -15.60 1.76
C GLN A 13 -22.86 -15.16 3.18
N SER A 14 -21.87 -14.78 3.98
CA SER A 14 -21.98 -14.42 5.39
C SER A 14 -21.98 -12.91 5.61
N GLN A 15 -22.15 -12.47 6.85
CA GLN A 15 -22.07 -11.04 7.17
C GLN A 15 -20.64 -10.50 6.95
N LEU A 16 -19.62 -11.28 7.32
CA LEU A 16 -18.22 -10.88 7.14
C LEU A 16 -17.82 -10.77 5.66
N SER A 17 -18.16 -11.77 4.85
CA SER A 17 -17.89 -11.75 3.40
C SER A 17 -18.61 -10.59 2.71
N ASN A 18 -19.89 -10.35 3.01
CA ASN A 18 -20.61 -9.20 2.50
C ASN A 18 -19.97 -7.85 2.88
N ARG A 19 -19.42 -7.73 4.09
CA ARG A 19 -18.69 -6.52 4.50
C ARG A 19 -17.41 -6.31 3.69
N ILE A 20 -16.67 -7.39 3.42
CA ILE A 20 -15.49 -7.36 2.56
C ILE A 20 -15.88 -6.90 1.14
N VAL A 21 -16.91 -7.50 0.55
CA VAL A 21 -17.42 -7.12 -0.78
C VAL A 21 -17.76 -5.62 -0.84
N ASN A 22 -18.48 -5.12 0.17
CA ASN A 22 -18.89 -3.71 0.22
C ASN A 22 -17.75 -2.73 0.52
N SER A 23 -16.55 -3.22 0.86
CA SER A 23 -15.38 -2.38 1.13
C SER A 23 -14.57 -2.05 -0.13
N PHE A 24 -14.89 -2.64 -1.27
CA PHE A 24 -14.31 -2.31 -2.56
C PHE A 24 -15.10 -1.21 -3.24
N TYR A 25 -14.62 0.03 -3.10
CA TYR A 25 -15.25 1.20 -3.70
C TYR A 25 -14.22 2.26 -4.15
N ARG A 26 -14.74 3.32 -4.75
CA ARG A 26 -13.96 4.45 -5.27
C ARG A 26 -13.19 5.15 -4.13
N PRO A 27 -11.99 5.71 -4.38
CA PRO A 27 -11.38 5.95 -5.70
C PRO A 27 -10.52 4.79 -6.23
N TRP A 28 -10.38 3.70 -5.47
CA TRP A 28 -9.40 2.63 -5.74
C TRP A 28 -9.94 1.53 -6.65
N PHE A 29 -11.22 1.17 -6.47
CA PHE A 29 -11.87 0.10 -7.23
C PHE A 29 -13.20 0.58 -7.82
N LEU A 30 -13.60 -0.03 -8.93
CA LEU A 30 -15.00 -0.04 -9.32
C LEU A 30 -15.79 -0.96 -8.38
N PRO A 31 -17.12 -0.77 -8.23
CA PRO A 31 -17.94 -1.73 -7.50
C PRO A 31 -17.71 -3.15 -8.03
N PRO A 32 -17.55 -4.15 -7.15
CA PRO A 32 -17.24 -5.49 -7.57
C PRO A 32 -18.37 -6.12 -8.38
N GLU A 33 -18.00 -6.83 -9.44
CA GLU A 33 -18.91 -7.76 -10.14
C GLU A 33 -18.98 -9.08 -9.37
N MET A 34 -20.19 -9.52 -9.01
CA MET A 34 -20.37 -10.83 -8.38
C MET A 34 -20.38 -11.91 -9.44
N ILE A 35 -19.51 -12.91 -9.28
CA ILE A 35 -19.33 -14.01 -10.23
C ILE A 35 -19.28 -15.35 -9.49
N THR A 36 -19.34 -16.45 -10.25
CA THR A 36 -19.00 -17.77 -9.74
C THR A 36 -17.50 -18.03 -9.84
N ALA A 37 -16.99 -18.97 -9.04
CA ALA A 37 -15.56 -19.30 -9.07
C ALA A 37 -15.12 -19.86 -10.44
N ASP A 38 -15.99 -20.59 -11.13
CA ASP A 38 -15.72 -21.16 -12.45
C ASP A 38 -15.57 -20.07 -13.54
N GLU A 39 -16.14 -18.89 -13.33
CA GLU A 39 -16.06 -17.76 -14.27
C GLU A 39 -14.79 -16.92 -14.07
N MET A 40 -14.08 -17.08 -12.95
CA MET A 40 -12.95 -16.23 -12.55
C MET A 40 -11.87 -16.16 -13.63
N ASP A 41 -11.34 -17.31 -14.02
CA ASP A 41 -10.22 -17.40 -14.96
C ASP A 41 -10.64 -16.92 -16.35
N ALA A 42 -11.80 -17.36 -16.84
CA ALA A 42 -12.32 -16.95 -18.14
C ALA A 42 -12.53 -15.42 -18.24
N GLY A 43 -12.96 -14.76 -17.16
CA GLY A 43 -13.12 -13.31 -17.16
C GLY A 43 -11.81 -12.52 -16.99
N LEU A 44 -10.80 -13.09 -16.32
CA LEU A 44 -9.44 -12.52 -16.31
C LEU A 44 -8.81 -12.60 -17.70
N ASP A 45 -8.87 -13.77 -18.34
CA ASP A 45 -8.33 -13.99 -19.69
C ASP A 45 -9.00 -13.09 -20.73
N ALA A 46 -10.30 -12.83 -20.57
CA ALA A 46 -11.06 -11.91 -21.40
C ALA A 46 -10.84 -10.42 -21.06
N GLY A 47 -10.07 -10.10 -20.01
CA GLY A 47 -9.80 -8.74 -19.58
C GLY A 47 -11.01 -7.98 -19.03
N ARG A 48 -12.07 -8.69 -18.58
CA ARG A 48 -13.28 -8.07 -17.99
C ARG A 48 -12.97 -7.39 -16.66
N TYR A 49 -12.04 -7.95 -15.91
CA TYR A 49 -11.56 -7.43 -14.65
C TYR A 49 -10.06 -7.64 -14.49
N THR A 50 -9.42 -6.82 -13.66
CA THR A 50 -7.98 -6.91 -13.39
C THR A 50 -7.71 -7.78 -12.16
N PHE A 51 -8.67 -7.89 -11.26
CA PHE A 51 -8.60 -8.68 -10.04
C PHE A 51 -9.82 -9.58 -9.92
N ALA A 52 -9.61 -10.82 -9.50
CA ALA A 52 -10.67 -11.75 -9.13
C ALA A 52 -10.38 -12.31 -7.74
N ILE A 53 -11.33 -12.17 -6.81
CA ILE A 53 -11.21 -12.63 -5.42
C ILE A 53 -12.13 -13.82 -5.21
N ASN A 54 -11.62 -14.90 -4.61
CA ASN A 54 -12.42 -16.04 -4.16
C ASN A 54 -12.45 -16.09 -2.62
N ILE A 55 -13.64 -15.97 -2.05
CA ILE A 55 -13.87 -16.13 -0.61
C ILE A 55 -14.31 -17.58 -0.36
N PRO A 56 -13.57 -18.36 0.43
CA PRO A 56 -13.85 -19.79 0.60
C PRO A 56 -15.13 -20.02 1.41
N PRO A 57 -15.76 -21.21 1.29
CA PRO A 57 -16.93 -21.55 2.09
C PRO A 57 -16.56 -21.63 3.58
N ASN A 58 -17.49 -21.22 4.46
CA ASN A 58 -17.31 -21.17 5.92
C ASN A 58 -16.26 -20.16 6.40
N PHE A 59 -15.85 -19.21 5.57
CA PHE A 59 -14.86 -18.18 5.91
C PHE A 59 -15.15 -17.49 7.25
N GLN A 60 -16.37 -16.96 7.46
CA GLN A 60 -16.72 -16.30 8.73
C GLN A 60 -16.60 -17.25 9.92
N ARG A 61 -17.10 -18.48 9.79
CA ARG A 61 -17.04 -19.49 10.87
C ARG A 61 -15.59 -19.78 11.25
N ASP A 62 -14.72 -19.90 10.25
CA ASP A 62 -13.33 -20.24 10.43
C ASP A 62 -12.56 -19.07 11.06
N VAL A 63 -12.79 -17.84 10.61
CA VAL A 63 -12.26 -16.62 11.24
C VAL A 63 -12.70 -16.50 12.70
N LEU A 64 -13.99 -16.70 13.01
CA LEU A 64 -14.51 -16.61 14.37
C LEU A 64 -13.98 -17.72 15.28
N ALA A 65 -13.68 -18.89 14.72
CA ALA A 65 -13.03 -19.99 15.43
C ALA A 65 -11.52 -19.79 15.63
N GLY A 66 -10.97 -18.64 15.22
CA GLY A 66 -9.53 -18.34 15.31
C GLY A 66 -8.68 -19.12 14.31
N ARG A 67 -9.29 -19.73 13.29
CA ARG A 67 -8.56 -20.30 12.14
C ARG A 67 -8.14 -19.18 11.17
N GLN A 68 -7.25 -19.52 10.26
CA GLN A 68 -6.74 -18.62 9.23
C GLN A 68 -7.13 -19.16 7.84
N PRO A 69 -8.39 -18.96 7.39
CA PRO A 69 -8.80 -19.38 6.06
C PRO A 69 -8.15 -18.52 4.97
N ASP A 70 -7.74 -19.15 3.87
CA ASP A 70 -7.08 -18.48 2.76
C ASP A 70 -8.09 -17.85 1.78
N ILE A 71 -7.94 -16.55 1.51
CA ILE A 71 -8.61 -15.87 0.40
C ILE A 71 -7.67 -15.88 -0.80
N GLN A 72 -8.15 -16.36 -1.94
CA GLN A 72 -7.39 -16.36 -3.18
C GLN A 72 -7.65 -15.07 -3.97
N VAL A 73 -6.58 -14.46 -4.49
CA VAL A 73 -6.63 -13.29 -5.36
C VAL A 73 -5.89 -13.60 -6.66
N ASN A 74 -6.62 -13.69 -7.77
CA ASN A 74 -6.06 -13.84 -9.09
C ASN A 74 -5.94 -12.45 -9.75
N VAL A 75 -4.85 -12.23 -10.49
CA VAL A 75 -4.51 -10.93 -11.08
C VAL A 75 -4.06 -11.09 -12.52
N ASP A 76 -4.60 -10.26 -13.41
CA ASP A 76 -4.06 -10.13 -14.75
C ASP A 76 -2.76 -9.30 -14.72
N ALA A 77 -1.63 -10.00 -14.91
CA ALA A 77 -0.29 -9.44 -14.84
C ALA A 77 0.10 -8.60 -16.07
N THR A 78 -0.72 -8.53 -17.12
CA THR A 78 -0.45 -7.65 -18.28
C THR A 78 -0.40 -6.17 -17.89
N ARG A 79 -0.96 -5.82 -16.71
CA ARG A 79 -0.93 -4.48 -16.09
C ARG A 79 -0.11 -4.47 -14.79
N MET A 80 1.16 -4.90 -14.86
CA MET A 80 2.08 -5.08 -13.71
C MET A 80 2.05 -3.97 -12.64
N SER A 81 2.11 -2.69 -13.00
CA SER A 81 2.13 -1.61 -11.99
C SER A 81 0.80 -1.45 -11.24
N GLN A 82 -0.34 -1.72 -11.90
CA GLN A 82 -1.66 -1.69 -11.27
C GLN A 82 -1.87 -2.93 -10.39
N ALA A 83 -1.34 -4.09 -10.81
CA ALA A 83 -1.39 -5.36 -10.09
C ALA A 83 -0.74 -5.26 -8.69
N PHE A 84 0.48 -4.71 -8.60
CA PHE A 84 1.20 -4.60 -7.32
C PHE A 84 0.50 -3.67 -6.33
N THR A 85 0.15 -2.47 -6.77
CA THR A 85 -0.52 -1.48 -5.90
C THR A 85 -1.93 -1.94 -5.52
N GLY A 86 -2.70 -2.51 -6.46
CA GLY A 86 -4.04 -3.03 -6.19
C GLY A 86 -4.06 -4.21 -5.23
N ASN A 87 -3.12 -5.15 -5.35
CA ASN A 87 -3.00 -6.29 -4.44
C ASN A 87 -2.74 -5.82 -2.99
N GLY A 88 -1.83 -4.86 -2.79
CA GLY A 88 -1.61 -4.26 -1.48
C GLY A 88 -2.87 -3.62 -0.87
N TYR A 89 -3.67 -2.92 -1.68
CA TYR A 89 -4.95 -2.37 -1.22
C TYR A 89 -5.97 -3.46 -0.86
N ILE A 90 -6.08 -4.51 -1.68
CA ILE A 90 -6.98 -5.64 -1.42
C ILE A 90 -6.65 -6.29 -0.06
N GLN A 91 -5.37 -6.58 0.19
CA GLN A 91 -4.94 -7.16 1.47
C GLN A 91 -5.28 -6.27 2.65
N ASN A 92 -5.03 -4.96 2.55
CA ASN A 92 -5.34 -4.01 3.63
C ASN A 92 -6.84 -3.93 3.93
N ILE A 93 -7.68 -3.90 2.89
CA ILE A 93 -9.14 -3.86 3.03
C ILE A 93 -9.63 -5.13 3.73
N ILE A 94 -9.23 -6.30 3.24
CA ILE A 94 -9.66 -7.59 3.79
C ILE A 94 -9.24 -7.70 5.26
N ASN A 95 -7.97 -7.42 5.57
CA ASN A 95 -7.45 -7.50 6.94
C ASN A 95 -8.16 -6.52 7.89
N GLY A 96 -8.46 -5.30 7.41
CA GLY A 96 -9.21 -4.31 8.18
C GLY A 96 -10.62 -4.79 8.52
N GLU A 97 -11.35 -5.34 7.56
CA GLU A 97 -12.70 -5.86 7.78
C GLU A 97 -12.71 -7.06 8.71
N VAL A 98 -11.81 -8.03 8.52
CA VAL A 98 -11.67 -9.21 9.39
C VAL A 98 -11.38 -8.79 10.84
N ASN A 99 -10.38 -7.94 11.06
CA ASN A 99 -10.01 -7.49 12.40
C ASN A 99 -11.15 -6.73 13.09
N SER A 100 -11.80 -5.82 12.37
CA SER A 100 -12.93 -5.06 12.92
C SER A 100 -14.15 -5.93 13.23
N PHE A 101 -14.37 -7.01 12.46
CA PHE A 101 -15.45 -7.95 12.67
C PHE A 101 -15.21 -8.82 13.91
N VAL A 102 -14.00 -9.37 14.05
CA VAL A 102 -13.63 -10.18 15.22
C VAL A 102 -13.67 -9.35 16.50
N ALA A 103 -13.17 -8.11 16.48
CA ALA A 103 -13.20 -7.21 17.63
C ALA A 103 -14.65 -6.98 18.12
N ARG A 104 -15.56 -6.62 17.21
CA ARG A 104 -16.99 -6.43 17.53
C ARG A 104 -17.66 -7.72 18.00
N TYR A 105 -17.31 -8.87 17.43
CA TYR A 105 -17.90 -10.15 17.85
C TYR A 105 -17.50 -10.51 19.30
N ARG A 106 -16.26 -10.22 19.68
CA ARG A 106 -15.78 -10.41 21.06
C ARG A 106 -16.44 -9.45 22.04
N ASP A 107 -16.62 -8.19 21.68
CA ASP A 107 -17.32 -7.19 22.52
C ASP A 107 -18.79 -7.55 22.77
N ASN A 108 -19.43 -8.28 21.84
CA ASN A 108 -20.83 -8.72 21.96
C ASN A 108 -21.00 -10.10 22.63
N SER A 109 -19.91 -10.78 23.02
CA SER A 109 -19.96 -12.13 23.62
C SER A 109 -20.02 -12.13 25.16
N GLU A 110 -20.07 -10.97 25.81
CA GLU A 110 -20.40 -10.83 27.25
C GLU A 110 -21.93 -10.96 27.45
N PRO A 111 -22.41 -11.70 28.48
CA PRO A 111 -23.83 -12.05 28.61
C PRO A 111 -24.73 -10.85 28.97
N LEU A 112 -26.01 -11.01 28.61
CA LEU A 112 -27.11 -10.04 28.79
C LEU A 112 -27.17 -9.48 30.23
N VAL A 113 -26.80 -8.21 30.42
CA VAL A 113 -27.51 -7.16 31.21
C VAL A 113 -26.60 -5.93 31.40
N SER A 114 -27.25 -4.77 31.34
CA SER A 114 -26.77 -3.42 31.62
C SER A 114 -25.99 -2.74 30.49
N LEU A 115 -26.80 -2.12 29.62
CA LEU A 115 -26.45 -0.96 28.81
C LEU A 115 -25.73 0.10 29.67
N GLU A 116 -24.42 0.21 29.53
CA GLU A 116 -23.73 1.50 29.69
C GLU A 116 -22.91 1.73 28.42
N THR A 117 -23.51 2.43 27.46
CA THR A 117 -22.82 2.92 26.26
C THR A 117 -21.72 3.87 26.70
N ARG A 118 -20.52 3.34 26.86
CA ARG A 118 -19.29 4.12 26.83
C ARG A 118 -18.60 3.84 25.51
N MET A 119 -18.92 4.64 24.50
CA MET A 119 -18.06 4.78 23.32
C MET A 119 -16.73 5.37 23.80
N ARG A 120 -15.81 4.52 24.22
CA ARG A 120 -14.40 4.89 24.30
C ARG A 120 -13.82 4.68 22.91
N PHE A 121 -13.71 5.78 22.17
CA PHE A 121 -12.77 5.92 21.06
C PHE A 121 -11.44 5.33 21.54
N ASN A 122 -10.94 4.29 20.87
CA ASN A 122 -9.60 3.76 21.12
C ASN A 122 -8.63 4.35 20.06
N PRO A 123 -8.04 5.53 20.29
CA PRO A 123 -7.02 6.09 19.41
C PRO A 123 -5.66 5.39 19.53
N ASN A 124 -5.56 4.27 20.28
CA ASN A 124 -4.36 3.45 20.42
C ASN A 124 -4.67 2.00 20.04
N LEU A 125 -4.81 1.71 18.74
CA LEU A 125 -4.34 0.42 18.25
C LEU A 125 -2.91 0.63 17.79
N ASP A 126 -2.00 0.28 18.69
CA ASP A 126 -0.57 0.21 18.46
C ASP A 126 -0.24 -0.59 17.18
N PRO A 127 0.32 0.06 16.14
CA PRO A 127 0.86 -0.61 14.97
C PRO A 127 2.36 -0.92 15.16
N ALA A 128 2.86 -1.13 16.38
CA ALA A 128 4.30 -1.20 16.68
C ALA A 128 5.09 -2.15 15.77
N TRP A 129 4.51 -3.26 15.33
CA TRP A 129 5.22 -4.21 14.46
C TRP A 129 5.02 -3.94 12.96
N PHE A 130 3.92 -3.30 12.54
CA PHE A 130 3.62 -3.02 11.13
C PHE A 130 4.11 -1.62 10.68
N GLY A 131 4.01 -0.63 11.57
CA GLY A 131 4.59 0.70 11.40
C GLY A 131 6.12 0.67 11.46
N GLY A 132 6.70 -0.20 12.29
CA GLY A 132 8.15 -0.39 12.37
C GLY A 132 8.78 -0.86 11.05
N VAL A 133 8.18 -1.87 10.40
CA VAL A 133 8.69 -2.39 9.12
C VAL A 133 8.51 -1.36 7.99
N MET A 134 7.34 -0.72 7.89
CA MET A 134 7.11 0.34 6.90
C MET A 134 8.00 1.57 7.13
N ALA A 135 8.27 1.93 8.39
CA ALA A 135 9.19 3.02 8.73
C ALA A 135 10.65 2.66 8.38
N ILE A 136 11.08 1.41 8.58
CA ILE A 136 12.41 0.94 8.17
C ILE A 136 12.56 0.99 6.65
N ILE A 137 11.57 0.50 5.89
CA ILE A 137 11.60 0.54 4.42
C ILE A 137 11.67 1.99 3.91
N ASN A 138 10.87 2.90 4.47
CA ASN A 138 10.89 4.31 4.09
C ASN A 138 12.24 4.97 4.42
N ASN A 139 12.82 4.70 5.59
CA ASN A 139 14.13 5.24 5.98
C ASN A 139 15.27 4.73 5.09
N ILE A 140 15.29 3.44 4.75
CA ILE A 140 16.26 2.88 3.81
C ILE A 140 16.12 3.52 2.43
N THR A 141 14.88 3.70 1.96
CA THR A 141 14.60 4.31 0.65
C THR A 141 15.06 5.77 0.59
N MET A 142 14.81 6.57 1.63
CA MET A 142 15.30 7.95 1.69
C MET A 142 16.83 8.03 1.74
N LEU A 143 17.48 7.19 2.54
CA LEU A 143 18.95 7.15 2.60
C LEU A 143 19.56 6.76 1.26
N ALA A 144 18.96 5.80 0.55
CA ALA A 144 19.39 5.41 -0.79
C ALA A 144 19.32 6.59 -1.78
N ILE A 145 18.21 7.35 -1.78
CA ILE A 145 18.05 8.53 -2.65
C ILE A 145 19.08 9.60 -2.32
N VAL A 146 19.32 9.90 -1.04
CA VAL A 146 20.29 10.92 -0.62
C VAL A 146 21.72 10.51 -0.95
N LEU A 147 22.08 9.25 -0.74
CA LEU A 147 23.40 8.71 -1.09
C LEU A 147 23.62 8.74 -2.61
N THR A 148 22.64 8.31 -3.40
CA THR A 148 22.71 8.38 -4.87
C THR A 148 22.80 9.82 -5.36
N GLY A 149 22.00 10.74 -4.82
CA GLY A 149 22.07 12.16 -5.15
C GLY A 149 23.42 12.80 -4.79
N SER A 150 24.00 12.42 -3.65
CA SER A 150 25.31 12.91 -3.20
C SER A 150 26.45 12.36 -4.06
N ALA A 151 26.37 11.10 -4.50
CA ALA A 151 27.34 10.50 -5.43
C ALA A 151 27.31 11.20 -6.80
N LEU A 152 26.11 11.51 -7.30
CA LEU A 152 25.88 12.24 -8.56
C LEU A 152 26.36 13.70 -8.52
N ILE A 153 26.42 14.32 -7.35
CA ILE A 153 26.98 15.66 -7.18
C ILE A 153 28.52 15.60 -7.08
N ARG A 154 29.07 14.57 -6.44
CA ARG A 154 30.52 14.38 -6.31
C ARG A 154 31.23 14.07 -7.62
N GLU A 155 30.57 13.38 -8.56
CA GLU A 155 31.13 13.11 -9.90
C GLU A 155 31.17 14.35 -10.81
N ARG A 156 30.47 15.44 -10.43
CA ARG A 156 30.43 16.70 -11.18
C ARG A 156 31.49 17.72 -10.76
N GLU A 157 32.37 17.41 -9.80
CA GLU A 157 33.54 18.25 -9.48
C GLU A 157 34.70 17.96 -10.45
N PRO A 158 35.05 18.87 -11.37
CA PRO A 158 36.18 18.66 -12.27
C PRO A 158 37.48 18.85 -11.48
N SER A 159 38.34 17.83 -11.51
CA SER A 159 39.72 17.93 -11.06
C SER A 159 40.48 18.91 -11.98
N HIS A 160 40.63 20.17 -11.57
CA HIS A 160 41.59 21.08 -12.21
C HIS A 160 42.55 21.66 -11.17
N GLN A 161 43.56 20.85 -10.86
CA GLN A 161 44.78 21.27 -10.21
C GLN A 161 45.67 22.02 -11.23
N HIS A 162 46.03 23.26 -10.88
CA HIS A 162 47.35 23.91 -11.02
C HIS A 162 48.15 23.83 -12.35
N LYS A 163 48.45 25.00 -12.95
CA LYS A 163 49.78 25.28 -13.56
C LYS A 163 50.05 26.80 -13.69
N PRO A 164 51.27 27.30 -13.38
CA PRO A 164 51.61 28.73 -13.35
C PRO A 164 52.14 29.24 -14.70
N ARG A 165 52.02 30.54 -15.01
CA ARG A 165 52.82 31.21 -16.07
C ARG A 165 53.17 32.67 -15.76
N HIS A 166 54.46 32.93 -16.01
CA HIS A 166 55.15 34.21 -16.15
C HIS A 166 54.46 35.25 -17.06
N GLY A 167 54.69 36.53 -16.74
CA GLY A 167 55.36 37.47 -17.66
C GLY A 167 54.55 38.59 -18.34
N GLY A 168 54.76 39.83 -17.87
CA GLY A 168 54.85 41.10 -18.64
C GLY A 168 53.55 41.73 -19.20
N THR A 169 53.41 43.04 -19.41
CA THR A 169 54.10 44.28 -18.97
C THR A 169 53.16 45.45 -19.37
N LEU A 170 53.21 46.56 -18.61
CA LEU A 170 52.88 47.96 -18.95
C LEU A 170 51.44 48.40 -19.25
N THR A 171 50.97 49.37 -18.46
CA THR A 171 50.64 50.77 -18.83
C THR A 171 50.38 51.50 -17.48
N GLY A 172 51.19 52.48 -17.05
CA GLY A 172 51.02 53.93 -17.32
C GLY A 172 49.73 54.44 -16.65
N ASP A 173 49.67 55.38 -15.71
CA ASP A 173 50.49 56.54 -15.39
C ASP A 173 50.08 57.08 -14.00
N ALA A 174 50.81 58.10 -13.56
CA ALA A 174 50.49 59.09 -12.52
C ALA A 174 51.09 58.84 -11.14
N ASP A 175 52.38 59.18 -11.00
CA ASP A 175 52.79 60.01 -9.87
C ASP A 175 54.04 60.84 -10.23
N ASN A 176 53.84 62.14 -10.50
CA ASN A 176 54.84 63.17 -10.25
C ASN A 176 54.16 64.55 -10.19
N ALA A 177 53.91 65.02 -8.99
CA ALA A 177 53.64 66.42 -8.68
C ALA A 177 54.68 66.89 -7.67
N VAL A 178 55.57 67.77 -8.16
CA VAL A 178 56.36 68.82 -7.49
C VAL A 178 57.19 68.46 -6.25
#